data_AF-A0A8B5XTP0-F1
#
_entry.id   AF-A0A8B5XTP0-F1
#
_cell.length_a   1.000
_cell.length_b   1.000
_cell.length_c   1.000
_cell.angle_alpha   90.00
_cell.angle_beta   90.00
_cell.angle_gamma   90.00
#
_symmetry.space_group_name_H-M   'P 1'
#
loop_
_entity.id
_entity.type
_entity.pdbx_description
1 polymer ?
#
loop_
_entity_poly.entity_id
_entity_poly.type
_entity_poly.pdbx_seq_one_letter_code
_entity_poly.pdbx_strand_id
1 'polypeptide(L)' 'MSRQVLGKTFVILGALAMIINLSFFKQMEWYDIVRWISYALFGIGFLLIPTYSKSKSND' A
#
# COMPACT_ATOMS: atom_id res chain seq x y z
N MET A 1 -10.26 -14.15 0.35
CA MET A 1 -10.04 -12.93 1.15
C MET A 1 -10.93 -11.81 0.63
N SER A 2 -11.46 -10.94 1.50
CA SER A 2 -12.20 -9.75 1.06
C SER A 2 -11.25 -8.77 0.36
N ARG A 3 -11.72 -8.09 -0.70
CA ARG A 3 -10.96 -7.05 -1.41
C ARG A 3 -10.44 -5.95 -0.46
N GLN A 4 -11.18 -5.67 0.61
CA GLN A 4 -10.77 -4.78 1.69
C GLN A 4 -9.53 -5.25 2.44
N VAL A 5 -9.44 -6.55 2.74
CA VAL A 5 -8.27 -7.12 3.44
C VAL A 5 -7.06 -7.05 2.51
N LEU A 6 -7.25 -7.40 1.24
CA LEU A 6 -6.20 -7.33 0.23
C LEU A 6 -5.67 -5.89 0.07
N GLY A 7 -6.57 -4.91 -0.07
CA GLY A 7 -6.22 -3.49 -0.17
C GLY A 7 -5.47 -2.99 1.05
N LYS A 8 -5.96 -3.29 2.27
CA LYS A 8 -5.27 -2.94 3.52
C LYS A 8 -3.85 -3.53 3.59
N THR A 9 -3.68 -4.78 3.22
CA THR A 9 -2.36 -5.42 3.20
C THR A 9 -1.42 -4.73 2.20
N PHE A 10 -1.90 -4.38 1.00
CA PHE A 10 -1.10 -3.66 0.01
C PHE A 10 -0.69 -2.26 0.48
N VAL A 11 -1.60 -1.52 1.12
CA VAL A 11 -1.28 -0.20 1.70
C VAL A 11 -0.20 -0.31 2.78
N ILE A 12 -0.35 -1.25 3.71
CA ILE A 12 0.60 -1.45 4.82
C ILE A 12 1.97 -1.88 4.27
N LEU A 13 2.00 -2.83 3.34
CA LEU A 13 3.25 -3.29 2.73
C LEU A 13 3.94 -2.18 1.92
N GLY A 14 3.18 -1.40 1.14
CA GLY A 14 3.72 -0.25 0.39
C GLY A 14 4.31 0.82 1.31
N ALA A 15 3.62 1.13 2.42
CA ALA A 15 4.10 2.10 3.40
C ALA A 15 5.37 1.63 4.11
N LEU A 16 5.41 0.37 4.56
CA LEU A 16 6.59 -0.20 5.22
C LEU A 16 7.78 -0.30 4.28
N ALA A 17 7.57 -0.76 3.04
CA ALA A 17 8.61 -0.81 2.02
C ALA A 17 9.19 0.58 1.75
N MET A 18 8.34 1.62 1.71
CA MET A 18 8.77 3.00 1.53
C MET A 18 9.62 3.50 2.72
N ILE A 19 9.17 3.27 3.96
CA ILE A 19 9.89 3.69 5.18
C ILE A 19 11.26 3.02 5.23
N ILE A 20 11.32 1.72 4.99
CA ILE A 20 12.57 0.95 4.99
C ILE A 20 13.49 1.45 3.88
N ASN A 21 12.97 1.66 2.67
CA ASN A 21 13.74 2.16 1.53
C ASN A 21 14.35 3.55 1.83
N LEU A 22 13.55 4.47 2.36
CA LEU A 22 14.00 5.81 2.75
C LEU A 22 15.05 5.79 3.86
N SER A 23 14.89 4.90 4.83
CA SER A 23 15.74 4.88 6.03
C SER A 23 17.08 4.19 5.81
N PHE A 24 17.13 3.14 4.98
CA PHE A 24 18.31 2.26 4.88
C PHE A 24 18.92 2.19 3.49
N PHE A 25 18.14 2.38 2.42
CA PHE A 25 18.58 2.02 1.07
C PHE A 25 18.81 3.22 0.14
N LYS A 26 18.82 4.45 0.69
CA LYS A 26 19.03 5.70 -0.07
C LYS A 26 20.32 5.76 -0.89
N GLN A 27 21.32 4.96 -0.53
CA GLN A 27 22.63 4.94 -1.18
C GLN A 27 22.74 3.86 -2.27
N MET A 28 21.72 3.02 -2.43
CA MET A 28 21.73 1.95 -3.44
C MET A 28 21.16 2.45 -4.77
N GLU A 29 21.73 2.01 -5.89
CA GLU A 29 21.29 2.41 -7.24
C GLU A 29 19.82 2.08 -7.52
N TRP A 30 19.27 1.08 -6.84
CA TRP A 30 17.89 0.62 -6.98
C TRP A 30 16.89 1.39 -6.13
N TYR A 31 17.36 2.36 -5.33
CA TYR A 31 16.55 3.15 -4.42
C TYR A 31 15.32 3.76 -5.10
N ASP A 32 15.52 4.41 -6.24
CA ASP A 32 14.44 5.08 -6.95
C ASP A 32 13.41 4.09 -7.49
N ILE A 33 13.85 2.96 -8.03
CA ILE A 33 12.97 1.91 -8.55
C ILE A 33 12.08 1.36 -7.43
N VAL A 34 12.69 1.00 -6.28
CA VAL A 34 11.94 0.48 -5.12
C VAL A 34 10.98 1.55 -4.58
N ARG A 35 11.35 2.83 -4.65
CA ARG A 35 10.50 3.95 -4.23
C ARG A 35 9.26 4.07 -5.13
N TRP A 36 9.45 4.01 -6.45
CA TRP A 36 8.35 4.03 -7.42
C TRP A 36 7.40 2.84 -7.24
N ILE A 37 7.93 1.64 -7.03
CA ILE A 37 7.12 0.44 -6.77
C ILE A 37 6.32 0.58 -5.46
N SER A 38 6.94 1.14 -4.42
CA SER A 38 6.27 1.36 -3.13
C SER A 38 5.10 2.33 -3.26
N TYR A 39 5.25 3.41 -4.03
CA TYR A 39 4.15 4.33 -4.33
C TYR A 39 3.01 3.66 -5.11
N ALA A 40 3.35 2.86 -6.12
CA ALA A 40 2.36 2.11 -6.89
C ALA A 40 1.58 1.13 -6.00
N LEU A 41 2.27 0.40 -5.12
CA LEU A 41 1.64 -0.52 -4.16
C LEU A 41 0.70 0.21 -3.20
N PHE A 42 1.14 1.36 -2.67
CA PHE A 42 0.35 2.17 -1.75
C PHE A 42 -0.90 2.71 -2.43
N GLY A 43 -0.76 3.26 -3.65
CA GLY A 43 -1.89 3.77 -4.44
C GLY A 43 -2.89 2.69 -4.86
N ILE A 44 -2.40 1.56 -5.37
CA ILE A 44 -3.25 0.41 -5.75
C ILE A 44 -3.96 -0.17 -4.53
N GLY A 45 -3.25 -0.32 -3.41
CA GLY A 45 -3.83 -0.74 -2.15
C GLY A 45 -4.93 0.20 -1.68
N PHE A 46 -4.72 1.51 -1.78
CA PHE A 46 -5.71 2.52 -1.39
C PHE A 46 -6.96 2.45 -2.26
N LEU A 47 -6.81 2.32 -3.58
CA LEU A 47 -7.93 2.15 -4.52
C LEU A 47 -8.70 0.84 -4.28
N LEU A 48 -8.00 -0.22 -3.87
CA LEU A 48 -8.60 -1.52 -3.54
C LEU A 48 -9.38 -1.52 -2.22
N ILE A 49 -9.12 -0.57 -1.32
CA ILE A 49 -9.94 -0.37 -0.14
C ILE A 49 -11.21 0.36 -0.60
N PRO A 50 -12.38 -0.32 -0.69
CA PRO A 50 -13.61 0.34 -1.08
C PRO A 50 -13.89 1.53 -0.15
N THR A 51 -13.91 2.73 -0.75
CA THR A 51 -14.14 4.02 -0.07
C THR A 51 -15.49 4.07 0.62
N TYR A 52 -16.44 3.25 0.15
CA TYR A 52 -17.72 3.03 0.79
C TYR A 52 -17.75 1.60 1.29
N SER A 53 -17.36 1.42 2.56
CA SER A 53 -18.07 0.44 3.38
C SER A 53 -19.54 0.87 3.32
N LYS A 54 -20.34 0.29 2.41
CA LYS A 54 -21.79 0.29 2.60
C LYS A 54 -21.96 -0.25 4.02
N SER A 55 -22.31 0.64 4.95
CA SER A 55 -22.78 0.24 6.26
C SER A 55 -23.79 -0.85 5.97
N LYS A 56 -23.48 -2.07 6.39
CA LYS A 56 -24.42 -3.16 6.30
C LYS A 56 -25.50 -2.78 7.32
N SER A 57 -26.50 -2.01 6.88
CA SER A 57 -27.72 -1.85 7.63
C SER A 57 -28.29 -3.26 7.70
N ASN A 58 -28.16 -3.86 8.87
CA ASN A 58 -28.95 -5.02 9.24
C ASN A 58 -30.38 -4.48 9.37
N ASP A 59 -31.20 -4.72 8.35
CA ASP A 59 -32.65 -4.88 8.54
C ASP A 59 -32.92 -6.34 8.91
#